data_AF-A0AAV5LJN5-F1
#
_entry.id   AF-A0AAV5LJN5-F1
#
_cell.length_a   1.000
_cell.length_b   1.000
_cell.length_c   1.000
_cell.angle_alpha   90.00
_cell.angle_beta   90.00
_cell.angle_gamma   90.00
#
_symmetry.space_group_name_H-M   'P 1'
#
loop_
_entity.id
_entity.type
_entity.pdbx_description
1 polymer ?
#
loop_
_entity_poly.entity_id
_entity_poly.type
_entity_poly.pdbx_seq_one_letter_code
_entity_poly.pdbx_strand_id
1 'polypeptide(L)'
;MEELQGALQAGGLTVSNFPDKGRSLVTTRDFYPGEVIISQEPYVCVPNNSRCDGCFTDTNLKKCSACQVVCYCGSVCQKLDWKLHRLECQALSKLDKERRKSVTPTIRLMVKLYLRRKLQNEKVISVTATDNYNLVEALVSHMLDIDEKQLVLYAQMANLVNLILQLPEISIKEIAENFSKVFIILLS
;
A
#
# COMPACT_ATOMS: atom_id res chain seq x y z
N MET A 1 -4.69 -14.97 11.27
CA MET A 1 -3.34 -15.18 11.86
C MET A 1 -2.88 -16.62 11.73
N GLU A 2 -3.75 -17.61 11.97
CA GLU A 2 -3.41 -19.04 11.77
C GLU A 2 -2.98 -19.36 10.33
N GLU A 3 -3.68 -18.85 9.33
CA GLU A 3 -3.30 -19.05 7.91
C GLU A 3 -1.91 -18.47 7.59
N LEU A 4 -1.58 -17.30 8.15
CA LEU A 4 -0.25 -16.69 8.00
C LEU A 4 0.82 -17.56 8.66
N GLN A 5 0.56 -18.10 9.86
CA GLN A 5 1.48 -19.02 10.52
C GLN A 5 1.72 -20.27 9.69
N GLY A 6 0.67 -20.86 9.12
CA GLY A 6 0.80 -22.01 8.22
C GLY A 6 1.67 -21.71 6.99
N ALA A 7 1.43 -20.56 6.34
CA ALA A 7 2.22 -20.13 5.18
C ALA A 7 3.70 -19.89 5.53
N LEU A 8 3.98 -19.30 6.69
CA LEU A 8 5.35 -19.07 7.17
C LEU A 8 6.06 -20.37 7.56
N GLN A 9 5.36 -21.29 8.24
CA GLN A 9 5.93 -22.57 8.65
C GLN A 9 6.37 -23.40 7.45
N ALA A 10 5.61 -23.38 6.36
CA ALA A 10 6.00 -24.02 5.10
C ALA A 10 7.31 -23.46 4.53
N GLY A 11 7.63 -22.19 4.80
CA GLY A 11 8.89 -21.54 4.43
C GLY A 11 10.02 -21.71 5.44
N GLY A 12 9.80 -22.42 6.57
CA GLY A 12 10.79 -22.52 7.64
C GLY A 12 10.83 -21.27 8.54
N LEU A 13 9.69 -20.59 8.70
CA LEU A 13 9.56 -19.35 9.46
C LEU A 13 8.41 -19.42 10.46
N THR A 14 8.51 -18.65 11.54
CA THR A 14 7.43 -18.47 12.52
C THR A 14 7.43 -17.05 13.07
N VAL A 15 6.29 -16.62 13.62
CA VAL A 15 6.17 -15.33 14.30
C VAL A 15 6.25 -15.53 15.81
N SER A 16 7.14 -14.79 16.46
CA SER A 16 7.33 -14.80 17.91
C SER A 16 7.26 -13.38 18.47
N ASN A 17 6.86 -13.24 19.73
CA ASN A 17 6.86 -11.95 20.45
C ASN A 17 8.03 -11.90 21.41
N PHE A 18 8.82 -10.83 21.33
CA PHE A 18 9.92 -10.55 22.26
C PHE A 18 9.63 -9.26 23.03
N PRO A 19 9.98 -9.19 24.34
CA PRO A 19 9.70 -8.02 25.17
C PRO A 19 10.18 -6.69 24.58
N ASP A 20 11.42 -6.65 24.07
CA ASP A 20 12.04 -5.40 23.60
C ASP A 20 11.88 -5.14 22.09
N LYS A 21 11.41 -6.14 21.33
CA LYS A 21 11.32 -6.10 19.85
C LYS A 21 9.90 -6.25 19.32
N GLY A 22 8.93 -6.57 20.18
CA GLY A 22 7.57 -6.87 19.77
C GLY A 22 7.50 -8.12 18.87
N ARG A 23 6.63 -8.08 17.86
CA ARG A 23 6.45 -9.16 16.88
C ARG A 23 7.68 -9.26 15.97
N SER A 24 8.26 -10.44 15.90
CA SER A 24 9.45 -10.73 15.10
C SER A 24 9.29 -12.03 14.31
N LEU A 25 9.95 -12.10 13.16
CA LEU A 25 10.04 -13.31 12.35
C LEU A 25 11.27 -14.12 12.79
N VAL A 26 11.11 -15.42 13.01
CA VAL A 26 12.16 -16.33 13.48
C VAL A 26 12.22 -17.53 12.55
N THR A 27 13.42 -18.03 12.26
CA THR A 27 13.61 -19.23 11.44
C THR A 27 13.35 -20.49 12.26
N THR A 28 12.75 -21.51 11.64
CA THR A 28 12.52 -22.84 12.23
C THR A 28 13.43 -23.92 11.65
N ARG A 29 14.34 -23.51 10.76
CA ARG A 29 15.39 -24.32 10.15
C ARG A 29 16.63 -23.47 9.87
N ASP A 30 17.70 -24.14 9.48
CA ASP A 30 18.89 -23.48 8.98
C ASP A 30 18.68 -22.98 7.54
N PHE A 31 19.33 -21.85 7.22
CA PHE A 31 19.43 -21.27 5.88
C PHE A 31 20.90 -21.13 5.51
N TYR A 32 21.23 -21.34 4.24
CA TYR A 32 22.62 -21.24 3.76
C TYR A 32 22.88 -19.91 3.03
N PRO A 33 24.14 -19.44 2.94
CA PRO A 33 24.48 -18.24 2.19
C PRO A 33 23.95 -18.27 0.75
N GLY A 34 23.21 -17.23 0.36
CA GLY A 34 22.58 -17.11 -0.96
C GLY A 34 21.14 -17.63 -1.05
N GLU A 35 20.63 -18.29 -0.01
CA GLU A 35 19.25 -18.77 0.02
C GLU A 35 18.24 -17.64 0.24
N VAL A 36 17.12 -17.68 -0.50
CA VAL A 36 16.01 -16.74 -0.31
C VAL A 36 15.16 -17.17 0.88
N ILE A 37 15.18 -16.36 1.94
CA ILE A 37 14.38 -16.61 3.15
C ILE A 37 12.90 -16.30 2.91
N ILE A 38 12.61 -15.16 2.27
CA ILE A 38 11.27 -14.71 1.95
C ILE A 38 11.29 -13.90 0.65
N SER A 39 10.27 -14.09 -0.17
CA SER A 39 9.99 -13.26 -1.36
C SER A 39 8.50 -12.95 -1.37
N GLN A 40 8.15 -11.68 -1.44
CA GLN A 40 6.75 -11.23 -1.33
C GLN A 40 6.49 -10.07 -2.28
N GLU A 41 5.39 -10.18 -3.03
CA GLU A 41 4.85 -9.07 -3.81
C GLU A 41 4.23 -8.02 -2.88
N PRO A 42 4.40 -6.72 -3.15
CA PRO A 42 3.86 -5.67 -2.30
C PRO A 42 2.32 -5.69 -2.30
N TYR A 43 1.71 -5.55 -1.12
CA TYR A 43 0.24 -5.41 -1.03
C TYR A 43 -0.23 -4.19 -1.84
N VAL A 44 0.43 -3.05 -1.71
CA VAL A 44 0.25 -1.91 -2.63
C VAL A 44 1.59 -1.24 -2.86
N CYS A 45 1.75 -0.65 -4.04
CA CYS A 45 2.95 0.08 -4.40
C CYS A 45 2.62 1.27 -5.30
N VAL A 46 3.42 2.32 -5.19
CA VAL A 46 3.38 3.51 -6.05
C VAL A 46 4.81 3.95 -6.29
N PRO A 47 5.23 4.18 -7.55
CA PRO A 47 6.57 4.69 -7.82
C PRO A 47 6.76 6.13 -7.31
N ASN A 48 7.89 6.38 -6.66
CA ASN A 48 8.43 7.74 -6.49
C ASN A 48 9.12 8.12 -7.81
N ASN A 49 8.58 9.10 -8.54
CA ASN A 49 9.02 9.61 -9.85
C ASN A 49 8.32 9.02 -11.08
N SER A 50 8.71 9.51 -12.26
CA SER A 50 8.25 9.06 -13.57
C SER A 50 8.77 7.64 -13.84
N ARG A 51 8.03 6.63 -13.34
CA ARG A 51 8.23 5.21 -13.61
C ARG A 51 6.90 4.56 -13.95
N CYS A 52 6.96 3.37 -14.52
CA CYS A 52 5.79 2.56 -14.83
C CYS A 52 5.13 2.09 -13.53
N ASP A 53 3.83 2.36 -13.35
CA ASP A 53 3.04 1.92 -12.20
C ASP A 53 2.84 0.40 -12.14
N GLY A 54 3.17 -0.34 -13.21
CA GLY A 54 3.07 -1.80 -13.25
C GLY A 54 4.40 -2.56 -13.12
N CYS A 55 5.53 -1.98 -13.53
CA CYS A 55 6.83 -2.69 -13.52
C CYS A 55 8.03 -1.83 -13.12
N PHE A 56 7.81 -0.58 -12.70
CA PHE A 56 8.85 0.32 -12.18
C PHE A 56 9.97 0.72 -13.15
N THR A 57 9.95 0.28 -14.41
CA THR A 57 10.86 0.83 -15.45
C THR A 57 10.63 2.33 -15.63
N ASP A 58 11.69 3.05 -15.98
CA ASP A 58 11.68 4.48 -16.32
C ASP A 58 11.61 4.73 -17.83
N THR A 59 11.53 3.69 -18.65
CA THR A 59 11.54 3.78 -20.12
C THR A 59 10.14 3.76 -20.73
N ASN A 60 9.99 4.43 -21.89
CA ASN A 60 8.79 4.40 -22.74
C ASN A 60 7.47 4.77 -22.03
N LEU A 61 7.53 5.68 -21.05
CA LEU A 61 6.40 5.99 -20.19
C LEU A 61 5.34 6.84 -20.89
N LYS A 62 4.09 6.42 -20.75
CA LYS A 62 2.91 7.13 -21.22
C LYS A 62 1.95 7.32 -20.06
N LYS A 63 1.52 8.57 -19.85
CA LYS A 63 0.47 8.89 -18.88
C LYS A 63 -0.85 8.29 -19.34
N CYS A 64 -1.62 7.78 -18.39
CA CYS A 64 -3.02 7.42 -18.61
C CYS A 64 -3.77 8.67 -19.07
N SER A 65 -4.40 8.60 -20.24
CA SER A 65 -5.04 9.75 -20.89
C SER A 65 -6.20 10.33 -20.09
N ALA A 66 -6.88 9.51 -19.30
CA ALA A 66 -8.04 9.92 -18.51
C ALA A 66 -7.65 10.64 -17.21
N CYS A 67 -6.83 10.03 -16.34
CA CYS A 67 -6.47 10.66 -15.06
C CYS A 67 -5.28 11.61 -15.14
N GLN A 68 -4.39 11.45 -16.14
CA GLN A 68 -3.15 12.24 -16.29
C GLN A 68 -2.17 12.16 -15.09
N VAL A 69 -2.34 11.16 -14.22
CA VAL A 69 -1.50 10.92 -13.03
C VAL A 69 -0.62 9.69 -13.21
N VAL A 70 -1.24 8.54 -13.49
CA VAL A 70 -0.59 7.23 -13.55
C VAL A 70 0.16 7.04 -14.87
N CYS A 71 1.32 6.39 -14.86
CA CYS A 71 2.17 6.17 -16.02
C CYS A 71 2.43 4.69 -16.29
N TYR A 72 2.48 4.28 -17.55
CA TYR A 72 2.83 2.91 -17.94
C TYR A 72 3.83 2.90 -19.08
N CYS A 73 4.73 1.91 -19.11
CA CYS A 73 5.63 1.70 -20.25
C CYS A 73 4.90 1.13 -21.49
N GLY A 74 3.69 0.62 -21.32
CA GLY A 74 2.88 0.03 -22.39
C GLY A 74 1.54 -0.52 -21.90
N SER A 75 0.75 -1.01 -22.86
CA SER A 75 -0.61 -1.50 -22.61
C SER A 75 -0.66 -2.77 -21.75
N VAL A 76 0.42 -3.56 -21.72
CA VAL A 76 0.52 -4.76 -20.88
C VAL A 76 0.46 -4.39 -19.40
N CYS A 77 1.33 -3.50 -18.92
CA CYS A 77 1.31 -3.03 -17.53
C CYS A 77 -0.02 -2.34 -17.17
N GLN A 78 -0.57 -1.55 -18.10
CA GLN A 78 -1.87 -0.91 -17.88
C GLN A 78 -3.01 -1.93 -17.70
N LYS A 79 -3.04 -2.99 -18.52
CA LYS A 79 -4.06 -4.05 -18.43
C LYS A 79 -3.94 -4.87 -17.16
N LEU A 80 -2.72 -5.16 -16.71
CA LEU A 80 -2.46 -5.88 -15.46
C LEU A 80 -2.93 -5.08 -14.24
N ASP A 81 -2.66 -3.77 -14.18
CA ASP A 81 -3.11 -2.90 -13.08
C ASP A 81 -4.61 -2.51 -13.19
N TRP A 82 -5.27 -2.81 -14.32
CA TRP A 82 -6.59 -2.24 -14.65
C TRP A 82 -7.68 -2.48 -13.61
N LYS A 83 -7.70 -3.64 -12.94
CA LYS A 83 -8.70 -3.94 -11.89
C LYS A 83 -8.70 -2.87 -10.80
N LEU A 84 -7.51 -2.45 -10.36
CA LEU A 84 -7.33 -1.43 -9.34
C LEU A 84 -7.33 -0.03 -9.97
N HIS A 85 -6.54 0.16 -11.02
CA HIS A 85 -6.37 1.44 -11.68
C HIS A 85 -7.69 2.00 -12.22
N ARG A 86 -8.65 1.18 -12.64
CA ARG A 86 -9.96 1.68 -13.09
C ARG A 86 -10.64 2.54 -12.03
N LEU A 87 -10.64 2.09 -10.77
CA LEU A 87 -11.25 2.84 -9.66
C LEU A 87 -10.40 4.06 -9.30
N GLU A 88 -9.08 3.90 -9.25
CA GLU A 88 -8.14 5.01 -9.00
C GLU A 88 -8.28 6.10 -10.07
N CYS A 89 -8.34 5.70 -11.34
CA CYS A 89 -8.47 6.57 -12.49
C CYS A 89 -9.77 7.38 -12.42
N GLN A 90 -10.89 6.73 -12.07
CA GLN A 90 -12.18 7.40 -11.94
C GLN A 90 -12.19 8.44 -10.81
N ALA A 91 -11.49 8.15 -9.71
CA ALA A 91 -11.34 9.09 -8.60
C ALA A 91 -10.45 10.28 -9.00
N LEU A 92 -9.29 10.00 -9.60
CA LEU A 92 -8.30 11.01 -9.97
C LEU A 92 -8.73 11.90 -11.15
N SER A 93 -9.48 11.36 -12.12
CA SER A 93 -9.92 12.12 -13.29
C SER A 93 -10.94 13.21 -12.95
N LYS A 94 -11.62 13.11 -11.81
CA LYS A 94 -12.57 14.11 -11.31
C LYS A 94 -11.88 15.31 -10.65
N LEU A 95 -10.60 15.20 -10.32
CA LEU A 95 -9.85 16.29 -9.70
C LEU A 95 -9.56 17.38 -10.73
N ASP A 96 -9.72 18.64 -10.32
CA ASP A 96 -9.20 19.79 -11.05
C ASP A 96 -7.66 19.78 -11.10
N LYS A 97 -7.09 20.67 -11.92
CA LYS A 97 -5.65 20.72 -12.15
C LYS A 97 -4.85 21.02 -10.88
N GLU A 98 -5.37 21.85 -9.98
CA GLU A 98 -4.63 22.24 -8.76
C GLU A 98 -4.64 21.11 -7.74
N ARG A 99 -5.80 20.50 -7.48
CA ARG A 99 -5.89 19.33 -6.59
C ARG A 99 -5.04 18.17 -7.07
N ARG A 100 -4.94 17.98 -8.40
CA ARG A 100 -4.08 16.93 -8.98
C ARG A 100 -2.60 17.14 -8.68
N LYS A 101 -2.11 18.37 -8.53
CA LYS A 101 -0.72 18.65 -8.12
C LYS A 101 -0.44 18.24 -6.69
N SER A 102 -1.46 18.25 -5.82
CA SER A 102 -1.37 17.81 -4.43
C SER A 102 -1.38 16.29 -4.27
N VAL A 103 -1.61 15.52 -5.34
CA VAL A 103 -1.62 14.06 -5.32
C VAL A 103 -0.18 13.55 -5.35
N THR A 104 0.43 13.42 -4.18
CA THR A 104 1.78 12.85 -4.00
C THR A 104 1.77 11.31 -4.07
N PRO A 105 2.93 10.65 -4.25
CA PRO A 105 3.02 9.19 -4.17
C PRO A 105 2.43 8.62 -2.87
N THR A 106 2.64 9.28 -1.74
CA THR A 106 2.10 8.87 -0.44
C THR A 106 0.57 8.96 -0.38
N ILE A 107 -0.03 10.01 -0.96
CA ILE A 107 -1.50 10.12 -1.12
C ILE A 107 -2.02 8.99 -2.01
N ARG A 108 -1.35 8.74 -3.16
CA ARG A 108 -1.73 7.65 -4.06
C ARG A 108 -1.60 6.28 -3.39
N LEU A 109 -0.59 6.08 -2.55
CA LEU A 109 -0.38 4.81 -1.85
C LEU A 109 -1.57 4.50 -0.94
N MET A 110 -2.06 5.49 -0.19
CA MET A 110 -3.29 5.33 0.61
C MET A 110 -4.53 5.13 -0.26
N VAL A 111 -4.68 5.88 -1.37
CA VAL A 111 -5.78 5.65 -2.31
C VAL A 111 -5.76 4.19 -2.82
N LYS A 112 -4.61 3.69 -3.28
CA LYS A 112 -4.46 2.30 -3.73
C LYS A 112 -4.73 1.31 -2.60
N LEU A 113 -4.30 1.59 -1.37
CA LEU A 113 -4.54 0.74 -0.19
C LEU A 113 -6.03 0.48 0.01
N TYR A 114 -6.82 1.54 0.07
CA TYR A 114 -8.26 1.43 0.31
C TYR A 114 -9.03 0.88 -0.89
N LEU A 115 -8.61 1.18 -2.11
CA LEU A 115 -9.18 0.58 -3.31
C LEU A 115 -8.90 -0.93 -3.38
N ARG A 116 -7.69 -1.38 -3.02
CA ARG A 116 -7.36 -2.80 -2.94
C ARG A 116 -8.21 -3.50 -1.86
N ARG A 117 -8.34 -2.91 -0.67
CA ARG A 117 -9.23 -3.42 0.38
C ARG A 117 -10.67 -3.55 -0.12
N LYS A 118 -11.22 -2.52 -0.77
CA LYS A 118 -12.58 -2.55 -1.35
C LYS A 118 -12.73 -3.70 -2.35
N LEU A 119 -11.78 -3.85 -3.27
CA LEU A 119 -11.83 -4.92 -4.28
C LEU A 119 -11.68 -6.33 -3.67
N GLN A 120 -10.95 -6.48 -2.56
CA GLN A 120 -10.89 -7.73 -1.82
C GLN A 120 -12.21 -8.02 -1.09
N ASN A 121 -12.80 -7.03 -0.43
CA ASN A 121 -14.12 -7.15 0.21
C ASN A 121 -15.23 -7.52 -0.80
N GLU A 122 -15.16 -6.94 -2.00
CA GLU A 122 -16.06 -7.23 -3.12
C GLU A 122 -15.70 -8.53 -3.88
N LYS A 123 -14.65 -9.26 -3.44
CA LYS A 123 -14.16 -10.52 -4.04
C LYS A 123 -13.72 -10.40 -5.52
N VAL A 124 -13.38 -9.19 -5.97
CA VAL A 124 -12.84 -8.91 -7.32
C VAL A 124 -11.34 -9.24 -7.40
N ILE A 125 -10.62 -8.99 -6.30
CA ILE A 125 -9.23 -9.42 -6.08
C ILE A 125 -9.27 -10.50 -5.00
N SER A 126 -8.59 -11.61 -5.24
CA SER A 126 -8.48 -12.70 -4.26
C SER A 126 -7.64 -12.27 -3.06
N VAL A 127 -7.98 -12.77 -1.88
CA VAL A 127 -7.13 -12.71 -0.69
C VAL A 127 -6.30 -13.99 -0.58
N THR A 128 -5.13 -13.89 0.02
CA THR A 128 -4.34 -15.06 0.45
C THR A 128 -3.87 -14.85 1.90
N ALA A 129 -3.24 -15.88 2.48
CA ALA A 129 -2.64 -15.80 3.81
C ALA A 129 -1.63 -14.63 3.95
N THR A 130 -0.95 -14.26 2.86
CA THR A 130 0.09 -13.22 2.81
C THR A 130 -0.32 -11.96 2.04
N ASP A 131 -1.51 -11.95 1.43
CA ASP A 131 -2.04 -10.83 0.64
C ASP A 131 -3.49 -10.51 1.06
N ASN A 132 -3.65 -9.84 2.20
CA ASN A 132 -4.94 -9.40 2.72
C ASN A 132 -4.80 -8.16 3.60
N TYR A 133 -5.86 -7.35 3.67
CA TYR A 133 -5.84 -6.09 4.43
C TYR A 133 -5.61 -6.26 5.94
N ASN A 134 -5.97 -7.41 6.53
CA ASN A 134 -5.77 -7.63 7.98
C ASN A 134 -4.29 -7.58 8.37
N LEU A 135 -3.38 -7.91 7.44
CA LEU A 135 -1.93 -7.76 7.64
C LEU A 135 -1.51 -6.29 7.73
N VAL A 136 -2.14 -5.42 6.94
CA VAL A 136 -1.91 -3.96 6.99
C VAL A 136 -2.49 -3.38 8.27
N GLU A 137 -3.71 -3.80 8.63
CA GLU A 137 -4.35 -3.38 9.88
C GLU A 137 -3.49 -3.72 11.09
N ALA A 138 -2.86 -4.91 11.06
CA ALA A 138 -1.97 -5.38 12.09
C ALA A 138 -0.59 -4.68 12.12
N LEU A 139 -0.24 -3.78 11.19
CA LEU A 139 1.02 -3.03 11.28
C LEU A 139 1.05 -2.13 12.53
N VAL A 140 2.24 -1.94 13.10
CA VAL A 140 2.39 -1.07 14.29
C VAL A 140 2.18 0.38 13.86
N SER A 141 1.19 1.04 14.47
CA SER A 141 1.04 2.48 14.38
C SER A 141 1.87 3.13 15.49
N HIS A 142 2.81 4.00 15.13
CA HIS A 142 3.58 4.78 16.09
C HIS A 142 2.89 6.11 16.44
N MET A 143 1.56 6.11 16.51
CA MET A 143 0.74 7.31 16.77
C MET A 143 1.10 8.04 18.07
N LEU A 144 1.59 7.30 19.08
CA LEU A 144 2.01 7.89 20.35
C LEU A 144 3.37 8.60 20.28
N ASP A 145 4.20 8.25 19.30
CA ASP A 145 5.55 8.79 19.11
C ASP A 145 5.55 9.98 18.12
N ILE A 146 4.38 10.29 17.55
CA ILE A 146 4.20 11.31 16.52
C ILE A 146 3.96 12.68 17.17
N ASP A 147 4.76 13.67 16.77
CA ASP A 147 4.57 15.04 17.19
C ASP A 147 3.30 15.68 16.61
N GLU A 148 2.87 16.80 17.20
CA GLU A 148 1.66 17.51 16.79
C GLU A 148 1.71 17.98 15.33
N LYS A 149 2.88 18.38 14.81
CA LYS A 149 3.01 18.87 13.43
C LYS A 149 2.79 17.74 12.43
N GLN A 150 3.37 16.58 12.70
CA GLN A 150 3.18 15.37 11.91
C GLN A 150 1.75 14.86 11.99
N LEU A 151 1.11 14.92 13.17
CA LEU A 151 -0.30 14.58 13.32
C LEU A 151 -1.21 15.47 12.46
N VAL A 152 -0.97 16.79 12.45
CA VAL A 152 -1.69 17.74 11.60
C VAL A 152 -1.47 17.43 10.12
N LEU A 153 -0.23 17.12 9.72
CA LEU A 153 0.09 16.72 8.35
C LEU A 153 -0.70 15.47 7.94
N TYR A 154 -0.71 14.42 8.75
CA TYR A 154 -1.48 13.20 8.45
C TYR A 154 -2.98 13.45 8.39
N ALA A 155 -3.53 14.30 9.26
CA ALA A 155 -4.93 14.70 9.19
C ALA A 155 -5.25 15.44 7.88
N GLN A 156 -4.37 16.35 7.41
CA GLN A 156 -4.54 17.05 6.14
C GLN A 156 -4.46 16.09 4.95
N MET A 157 -3.48 15.18 4.95
CA MET A 157 -3.35 14.15 3.92
C MET A 157 -4.55 13.20 3.91
N ALA A 158 -5.06 12.82 5.10
CA ALA A 158 -6.23 11.97 5.26
C ALA A 158 -7.51 12.63 4.70
N ASN A 159 -7.68 13.93 4.92
CA ASN A 159 -8.77 14.69 4.30
C ASN A 159 -8.69 14.67 2.77
N LEU A 160 -7.50 14.81 2.19
CA LEU A 160 -7.32 14.74 0.74
C LEU A 160 -7.62 13.33 0.20
N VAL A 161 -7.15 12.28 0.86
CA VAL A 161 -7.48 10.89 0.50
C VAL A 161 -8.98 10.64 0.57
N ASN A 162 -9.63 11.08 1.66
CA ASN A 162 -11.08 10.96 1.82
C ASN A 162 -11.85 11.70 0.71
N LEU A 163 -11.40 12.90 0.35
CA LEU A 163 -11.97 13.68 -0.76
C LEU A 163 -11.85 12.96 -2.12
N ILE A 164 -10.72 12.28 -2.35
CA ILE A 164 -10.46 11.52 -3.59
C ILE A 164 -11.35 10.27 -3.63
N LEU A 165 -11.42 9.51 -2.54
CA LEU A 165 -12.10 8.21 -2.49
C LEU A 165 -13.62 8.34 -2.37
N GLN A 166 -14.11 9.28 -1.56
CA GLN A 166 -15.54 9.46 -1.24
C GLN A 166 -16.21 8.16 -0.78
N LEU A 167 -15.50 7.33 -0.02
CA LEU A 167 -16.00 6.07 0.51
C LEU A 167 -16.56 6.28 1.94
N PRO A 168 -17.87 6.10 2.17
CA PRO A 168 -18.50 6.43 3.46
C PRO A 168 -18.06 5.51 4.61
N GLU A 169 -17.57 4.32 4.28
CA GLU A 169 -17.11 3.29 5.23
C GLU A 169 -15.78 3.66 5.93
N ILE A 170 -15.02 4.61 5.37
CA ILE A 170 -13.64 4.89 5.80
C ILE A 170 -13.59 6.24 6.52
N SER A 171 -13.13 6.22 7.77
CA SER A 171 -12.97 7.44 8.55
C SER A 171 -11.63 8.14 8.30
N ILE A 172 -11.60 9.47 8.42
CA ILE A 172 -10.35 10.26 8.34
C ILE A 172 -9.34 9.80 9.40
N LYS A 173 -9.83 9.41 10.59
CA LYS A 173 -8.98 8.89 11.68
C LYS A 173 -8.26 7.61 11.26
N GLU A 174 -8.97 6.67 10.62
CA GLU A 174 -8.38 5.44 10.10
C GLU A 174 -7.31 5.73 9.04
N ILE A 175 -7.58 6.67 8.13
CA ILE A 175 -6.60 7.07 7.11
C ILE A 175 -5.35 7.67 7.74
N ALA A 176 -5.51 8.56 8.74
CA ALA A 176 -4.39 9.14 9.46
C ALA A 176 -3.56 8.07 10.21
N GLU A 177 -4.23 7.09 10.83
CA GLU A 177 -3.55 5.96 11.47
C GLU A 177 -2.76 5.13 10.45
N ASN A 178 -3.33 4.86 9.26
CA ASN A 178 -2.62 4.14 8.21
C ASN A 178 -1.42 4.92 7.63
N PHE A 179 -1.47 6.25 7.61
CA PHE A 179 -0.27 7.04 7.31
C PHE A 179 0.85 6.78 8.32
N SER A 180 0.53 6.73 9.63
CA SER A 180 1.51 6.45 10.67
C SER A 180 2.16 5.05 10.56
N LYS A 181 1.42 4.07 10.02
CA LYS A 181 1.91 2.69 9.82
C LYS A 181 2.92 2.59 8.68
N VAL A 182 2.75 3.40 7.63
CA VAL A 182 3.51 3.26 6.37
C VAL A 182 4.68 4.24 6.27
N PHE A 183 4.61 5.40 6.94
CA PHE A 183 5.62 6.44 6.79
C PHE A 183 6.97 6.10 7.44
N ILE A 184 6.99 5.27 8.48
CA ILE A 184 8.23 4.84 9.15
C ILE A 184 9.05 3.86 8.30
N ILE A 185 8.39 3.09 7.42
CA ILE A 185 9.03 2.13 6.52
C ILE A 185 9.79 2.83 5.38
N LEU A 186 9.48 4.10 5.07
CA LEU A 186 10.13 4.86 3.99
C LEU A 186 11.31 5.73 4.44
N LEU A 187 11.59 5.79 5.76
CA LEU A 187 12.67 6.57 6.36
C LEU A 187 13.81 5.71 6.93
N SER A 188 13.77 4.39 6.71
CA SER A 188 14.82 3.43 7.12
C SER A 188 15.60 2.88 5.93
#